data_AF-A0A822CG71-F1
#
_entry.id   AF-A0A822CG71-F1
#
_cell.length_a   1.000
_cell.length_b   1.000
_cell.length_c   1.000
_cell.angle_alpha   90.00
_cell.angle_beta   90.00
_cell.angle_gamma   90.00
#
_symmetry.space_group_name_H-M   'P 1'
#
loop_
_entity.id
_entity.type
_entity.pdbx_description
1 polymer ?
#
loop_
_entity_poly.entity_id
_entity_poly.type
_entity_poly.pdbx_seq_one_letter_code
_entity_poly.pdbx_strand_id
1 'polypeptide(L)'
;MNRLFYQPHQAGLSKVEAAADTLRFINPDVIIESYNMNITKVENFPLFMEKIRTGNKNNSGHVDLVLSCVDNFGARMTINTACNELDQTWMESGVSENAVSGHIQLIVPGKTACFACAPPLILASNIDESTLKREGVCAASLPTTMGIVAGFLVQNTLKYLLKFGRISNYIGYNALDDHFLILTLKPNEDCDDSYCRKRQLEHQLHPVVIEENVPTINTEVVHESNEWGNYIL
;
A
#
# COMPACT_ATOMS: atom_id res chain seq x y z
N MET A 1 -7.32 -21.53 10.81
CA MET A 1 -7.79 -20.42 9.95
C MET A 1 -8.18 -19.26 10.85
N ASN A 2 -7.21 -18.44 11.27
CA ASN A 2 -7.42 -17.31 12.19
C ASN A 2 -7.56 -15.96 11.47
N ARG A 3 -7.37 -15.93 10.15
CA ARG A 3 -7.49 -14.74 9.30
C ARG A 3 -8.82 -14.79 8.54
N LEU A 4 -9.26 -13.62 8.06
CA LEU A 4 -10.47 -13.47 7.27
C LEU A 4 -10.33 -14.08 5.86
N PHE A 5 -11.43 -14.03 5.10
CA PHE A 5 -11.55 -14.33 3.67
C PHE A 5 -11.54 -15.82 3.30
N TYR A 6 -10.44 -16.55 3.49
CA TYR A 6 -10.34 -17.95 3.04
C TYR A 6 -11.16 -18.91 3.92
N GLN A 7 -11.69 -19.97 3.30
CA GLN A 7 -12.53 -20.97 3.95
C GLN A 7 -11.85 -22.35 4.04
N PRO A 8 -12.20 -23.22 5.01
CA PRO A 8 -11.55 -24.51 5.21
C PRO A 8 -11.50 -25.41 3.97
N HIS A 9 -12.54 -25.42 3.14
CA HIS A 9 -12.61 -26.24 1.93
C HIS A 9 -11.65 -25.80 0.81
N GLN A 10 -11.07 -24.60 0.92
CA GLN A 10 -10.10 -24.06 -0.04
C GLN A 10 -8.66 -24.46 0.30
N ALA A 11 -8.44 -25.20 1.40
CA ALA A 11 -7.12 -25.67 1.77
C ALA A 11 -6.53 -26.57 0.67
N GLY A 12 -5.30 -26.26 0.25
CA GLY A 12 -4.60 -26.97 -0.84
C GLY A 12 -4.66 -26.27 -2.19
N LEU A 13 -5.59 -25.33 -2.40
CA LEU A 13 -5.60 -24.46 -3.57
C LEU A 13 -4.49 -23.41 -3.48
N SER A 14 -4.05 -22.88 -4.62
CA SER A 14 -3.24 -21.66 -4.57
C SER A 14 -4.11 -20.50 -4.05
N LYS A 15 -3.49 -19.61 -3.28
CA LYS A 15 -4.18 -18.46 -2.70
C LYS A 15 -4.84 -17.59 -3.76
N VAL A 16 -4.16 -17.37 -4.87
CA VAL A 16 -4.64 -16.49 -5.94
C VAL A 16 -5.82 -17.09 -6.72
N GLU A 17 -5.84 -18.41 -6.91
CA GLU A 17 -6.98 -19.09 -7.56
C GLU A 17 -8.20 -19.09 -6.63
N ALA A 18 -8.04 -19.51 -5.37
CA ALA A 18 -9.13 -19.49 -4.39
C ALA A 18 -9.71 -18.09 -4.18
N ALA A 19 -8.86 -17.06 -4.19
CA ALA A 19 -9.29 -15.67 -4.13
C ALA A 19 -10.02 -15.22 -5.39
N ALA A 20 -9.48 -15.52 -6.58
CA ALA A 20 -10.11 -15.16 -7.85
C ALA A 20 -11.51 -15.78 -7.98
N ASP A 21 -11.68 -17.05 -7.63
CA ASP A 21 -12.98 -17.72 -7.68
C ASP A 21 -13.99 -17.09 -6.72
N THR A 22 -13.56 -16.82 -5.48
CA THR A 22 -14.41 -16.17 -4.47
C THR A 22 -14.81 -14.76 -4.90
N LEU A 23 -13.87 -13.96 -5.43
CA LEU A 23 -14.10 -12.57 -5.79
C LEU A 23 -14.95 -12.45 -7.06
N ARG A 24 -14.77 -13.33 -8.06
CA ARG A 24 -15.64 -13.39 -9.25
C ARG A 24 -17.08 -13.73 -8.87
N PHE A 25 -17.27 -14.58 -7.87
CA PHE A 25 -18.60 -14.87 -7.34
C PHE A 25 -19.21 -13.65 -6.63
N ILE A 26 -18.42 -12.90 -5.84
CA ILE A 26 -18.88 -11.70 -5.14
C ILE A 26 -19.28 -10.59 -6.12
N ASN A 27 -18.46 -10.34 -7.14
CA ASN A 27 -18.76 -9.35 -8.17
C ASN A 27 -18.23 -9.82 -9.55
N PRO A 28 -19.11 -10.28 -10.45
CA PRO A 28 -18.70 -10.80 -11.75
C PRO A 28 -18.22 -9.71 -12.73
N ASP A 29 -18.46 -8.43 -12.44
CA ASP A 29 -18.02 -7.32 -13.30
C ASP A 29 -16.54 -6.98 -13.10
N VAL A 30 -15.90 -7.52 -12.06
CA VAL A 30 -14.48 -7.32 -11.79
C VAL A 30 -13.65 -8.30 -12.62
N ILE A 31 -12.78 -7.75 -13.47
CA ILE A 31 -11.81 -8.53 -14.23
C ILE A 31 -10.65 -8.89 -13.30
N ILE A 32 -10.37 -10.19 -13.14
CA ILE A 32 -9.31 -10.70 -12.27
C ILE A 32 -8.35 -11.56 -13.09
N GLU A 33 -7.09 -11.14 -13.14
CA GLU A 33 -5.95 -11.91 -13.63
C GLU A 33 -5.07 -12.30 -12.43
N SER A 34 -4.72 -13.58 -12.32
CA SER A 34 -4.07 -14.15 -11.14
C SER A 34 -2.78 -14.89 -11.51
N TYR A 35 -1.72 -14.66 -10.75
CA TYR A 35 -0.41 -15.28 -10.96
C TYR A 35 0.07 -15.99 -9.70
N ASN A 36 0.17 -17.32 -9.74
CA ASN A 36 0.74 -18.09 -8.66
C ASN A 36 2.26 -18.23 -8.87
N MET A 37 3.00 -17.17 -8.58
CA MET A 37 4.46 -17.12 -8.77
C MET A 37 5.16 -16.34 -7.66
N ASN A 38 6.44 -16.61 -7.47
CA ASN A 38 7.28 -15.81 -6.57
C ASN A 38 7.95 -14.68 -7.38
N ILE A 39 7.52 -13.44 -7.14
CA ILE A 39 8.01 -12.25 -7.85
C ILE A 39 9.49 -11.94 -7.60
N THR A 40 10.09 -12.46 -6.53
CA THR A 40 11.51 -12.22 -6.20
C THR A 40 12.48 -13.05 -7.02
N LYS A 41 11.96 -14.01 -7.78
CA LYS A 41 12.76 -14.91 -8.63
C LYS A 41 13.08 -14.23 -9.96
N VAL A 42 14.31 -14.41 -10.42
CA VAL A 42 14.84 -13.78 -11.65
C VAL A 42 14.01 -14.15 -12.86
N GLU A 43 13.54 -15.39 -12.93
CA GLU A 43 12.69 -15.90 -14.00
C GLU A 43 11.28 -15.28 -14.03
N ASN A 44 10.76 -14.80 -12.89
CA ASN A 44 9.40 -14.27 -12.78
C ASN A 44 9.36 -12.73 -12.76
N PHE A 45 10.46 -12.08 -12.36
CA PHE A 45 10.53 -10.62 -12.24
C PHE A 45 10.23 -9.87 -13.56
N PRO A 46 10.70 -10.32 -14.74
CA PRO A 46 10.33 -9.69 -16.01
C PRO A 46 8.83 -9.71 -16.27
N LEU A 47 8.15 -10.84 -16.01
CA LEU A 47 6.70 -10.95 -16.16
C LEU A 47 5.96 -10.04 -15.17
N PHE A 48 6.44 -9.94 -13.94
CA PHE A 48 5.88 -9.01 -12.94
C PHE A 48 5.95 -7.56 -13.42
N MET A 49 7.11 -7.11 -13.91
CA MET A 49 7.28 -5.77 -14.48
C MET A 49 6.43 -5.54 -15.72
N GLU A 50 6.35 -6.53 -16.62
CA GLU A 50 5.50 -6.46 -17.81
C GLU A 50 4.04 -6.23 -17.41
N LYS A 51 3.53 -6.99 -16.44
CA LYS A 51 2.14 -6.87 -16.00
C LYS A 51 1.84 -5.57 -15.26
N ILE A 52 2.81 -4.99 -14.56
CA ILE A 52 2.66 -3.61 -14.07
C ILE A 52 2.55 -2.62 -15.24
N ARG A 53 3.40 -2.79 -16.28
CA ARG A 53 3.49 -1.86 -17.41
C ARG A 53 2.32 -1.94 -18.39
N THR A 54 1.71 -3.12 -18.56
CA THR A 54 0.71 -3.36 -19.60
C THR A 54 -0.63 -3.84 -19.06
N GLY A 55 -0.72 -4.27 -17.80
CA GLY A 55 -1.89 -4.96 -17.23
C GLY A 55 -3.02 -4.05 -16.74
N ASN A 56 -3.16 -2.84 -17.26
CA ASN A 56 -4.34 -2.02 -16.95
C ASN A 56 -5.62 -2.63 -17.55
N LYS A 57 -6.78 -2.01 -17.27
CA LYS A 57 -8.10 -2.49 -17.72
C LYS A 57 -8.19 -2.79 -19.23
N ASN A 58 -7.40 -2.09 -20.06
CA ASN A 58 -7.40 -2.23 -21.51
C ASN A 58 -6.21 -3.06 -22.05
N ASN A 59 -5.39 -3.63 -21.17
CA ASN A 59 -4.15 -4.35 -21.50
C ASN A 59 -3.16 -3.54 -22.36
N SER A 60 -3.15 -2.22 -22.22
CA SER A 60 -2.42 -1.31 -23.11
C SER A 60 -1.58 -0.26 -22.39
N GLY A 61 -1.46 -0.35 -21.06
CA GLY A 61 -0.74 0.64 -20.27
C GLY A 61 -0.58 0.23 -18.82
N HIS A 62 0.06 1.11 -18.05
CA HIS A 62 0.40 0.87 -16.66
C HIS A 62 -0.85 0.68 -15.81
N VAL A 63 -0.78 -0.23 -14.84
CA VAL A 63 -1.77 -0.32 -13.78
C VAL A 63 -1.84 1.01 -13.03
N ASP A 64 -3.04 1.42 -12.61
CA ASP A 64 -3.21 2.73 -11.95
C ASP A 64 -2.52 2.78 -10.57
N LEU A 65 -2.43 1.64 -9.89
CA LEU A 65 -1.83 1.52 -8.57
C LEU A 65 -1.38 0.09 -8.29
N VAL A 66 -0.21 -0.07 -7.67
CA VAL A 66 0.23 -1.36 -7.09
C VAL A 66 -0.02 -1.35 -5.58
N LEU A 67 -0.53 -2.44 -5.02
CA LEU A 67 -0.72 -2.61 -3.58
C LEU A 67 0.17 -3.74 -3.05
N SER A 68 1.08 -3.41 -2.14
CA SER A 68 1.96 -4.39 -1.48
C SER A 68 1.37 -4.80 -0.14
N CYS A 69 0.96 -6.07 -0.06
CA CYS A 69 0.42 -6.73 1.14
C CYS A 69 1.24 -7.98 1.51
N VAL A 70 2.54 -7.97 1.18
CA VAL A 70 3.45 -9.10 1.41
C VAL A 70 3.97 -9.11 2.86
N ASP A 71 4.50 -10.25 3.29
CA ASP A 71 4.91 -10.48 4.68
C ASP A 71 6.43 -10.48 4.89
N ASN A 72 7.22 -10.17 3.86
CA ASN A 72 8.69 -10.23 3.93
C ASN A 72 9.34 -9.03 3.22
N PHE A 73 10.53 -8.66 3.69
CA PHE A 73 11.28 -7.52 3.18
C PHE A 73 11.82 -7.74 1.77
N GLY A 74 12.21 -8.97 1.43
CA GLY A 74 12.67 -9.31 0.08
C GLY A 74 11.65 -8.94 -0.99
N ALA A 75 10.38 -9.36 -0.82
CA ALA A 75 9.31 -9.03 -1.75
C ALA A 75 8.96 -7.53 -1.75
N ARG A 76 8.99 -6.85 -0.59
CA ARG A 76 8.83 -5.38 -0.54
C ARG A 76 9.89 -4.66 -1.36
N MET A 77 11.15 -5.11 -1.26
CA MET A 77 12.24 -4.52 -2.03
C MET A 77 12.10 -4.80 -3.53
N THR A 78 11.69 -6.02 -3.91
CA THR A 78 11.38 -6.36 -5.32
C THR A 78 10.30 -5.43 -5.90
N ILE A 79 9.22 -5.18 -5.17
CA ILE A 79 8.15 -4.25 -5.58
C ILE A 79 8.70 -2.83 -5.68
N ASN A 80 9.49 -2.40 -4.69
CA ASN A 80 10.12 -1.07 -4.66
C ASN A 80 11.00 -0.84 -5.90
N THR A 81 11.90 -1.77 -6.21
CA THR A 81 12.79 -1.68 -7.38
C THR A 81 11.98 -1.62 -8.68
N ALA A 82 10.99 -2.51 -8.85
CA ALA A 82 10.12 -2.48 -10.03
C ALA A 82 9.39 -1.14 -10.17
N CYS A 83 8.84 -0.61 -9.07
CA CYS A 83 8.07 0.62 -9.10
C CYS A 83 8.93 1.86 -9.32
N ASN A 84 10.14 1.93 -8.74
CA ASN A 84 11.08 3.02 -9.02
C ASN A 84 11.55 3.00 -10.49
N GLU A 85 11.86 1.81 -11.02
CA GLU A 85 12.26 1.65 -12.41
C GLU A 85 11.14 2.05 -13.38
N LEU A 86 9.89 1.67 -13.08
CA LEU A 86 8.72 1.93 -13.92
C LEU A 86 8.04 3.29 -13.68
N ASP A 87 8.49 4.05 -12.68
CA ASP A 87 7.76 5.24 -12.17
C ASP A 87 6.30 4.93 -11.77
N GLN A 88 6.09 3.76 -11.20
CA GLN A 88 4.77 3.28 -10.79
C GLN A 88 4.44 3.77 -9.38
N THR A 89 3.33 4.49 -9.23
CA THR A 89 2.81 4.79 -7.89
C THR A 89 2.25 3.52 -7.24
N TRP A 90 2.53 3.34 -5.95
CA TRP A 90 2.12 2.17 -5.19
C TRP A 90 1.86 2.49 -3.73
N MET A 91 1.13 1.61 -3.04
CA MET A 91 0.95 1.67 -1.60
C MET A 91 1.46 0.40 -0.94
N GLU A 92 2.17 0.55 0.16
CA GLU A 92 2.66 -0.55 0.99
C GLU A 92 1.85 -0.65 2.27
N SER A 93 1.70 -1.88 2.78
CA SER A 93 1.07 -2.14 4.06
C SER A 93 1.83 -3.19 4.86
N GLY A 94 1.83 -3.01 6.17
CA GLY A 94 2.49 -3.91 7.11
C GLY A 94 1.67 -4.10 8.38
N VAL A 95 1.83 -5.27 8.99
CA VAL A 95 1.35 -5.58 10.33
C VAL A 95 2.53 -6.16 11.11
N SER A 96 2.72 -5.73 12.34
CA SER A 96 3.83 -6.22 13.19
C SER A 96 3.67 -7.69 13.55
N GLU A 97 4.79 -8.34 13.89
CA GLU A 97 4.81 -9.77 14.25
C GLU A 97 3.98 -10.09 15.51
N ASN A 98 3.80 -9.12 16.40
CA ASN A 98 2.95 -9.25 17.60
C ASN A 98 1.47 -8.88 17.34
N ALA A 99 1.10 -8.55 16.10
CA ALA A 99 -0.24 -8.21 15.63
C ALA A 99 -0.92 -7.00 16.30
N VAL A 100 -0.20 -6.18 17.08
CA VAL A 100 -0.78 -5.01 17.77
C VAL A 100 -0.34 -3.68 17.16
N SER A 101 0.28 -3.69 15.99
CA SER A 101 0.52 -2.49 15.20
C SER A 101 0.50 -2.78 13.71
N GLY A 102 0.32 -1.75 12.90
CA GLY A 102 0.43 -1.84 11.46
C GLY A 102 0.45 -0.47 10.82
N HIS A 103 0.64 -0.42 9.51
CA HIS A 103 0.71 0.85 8.79
C HIS A 103 0.33 0.68 7.33
N ILE A 104 0.05 1.82 6.70
CA ILE A 104 0.04 1.98 5.24
C ILE A 104 0.94 3.15 4.84
N GLN A 105 1.55 3.06 3.67
CA GLN A 105 2.38 4.11 3.10
C GLN A 105 2.10 4.27 1.61
N LEU A 106 1.85 5.50 1.16
CA LEU A 106 1.81 5.85 -0.25
C LEU A 106 3.21 6.22 -0.73
N ILE A 107 3.64 5.54 -1.79
CA ILE A 107 4.96 5.69 -2.41
C ILE A 107 4.76 6.17 -3.84
N VAL A 108 5.13 7.42 -4.06
CA VAL A 108 5.23 8.06 -5.37
C VAL A 108 6.72 8.23 -5.65
N PRO A 109 7.32 7.42 -6.53
CA PRO A 109 8.76 7.48 -6.81
C PRO A 109 9.22 8.92 -7.06
N GLY A 110 10.30 9.33 -6.40
CA GLY A 110 10.84 10.69 -6.49
C GLY A 110 10.12 11.78 -5.68
N LYS A 111 8.88 11.55 -5.23
CA LYS A 111 8.09 12.53 -4.46
C LYS A 111 7.95 12.19 -2.98
N THR A 112 7.64 10.94 -2.65
CA THR A 112 7.61 10.44 -1.27
C THR A 112 8.70 9.38 -1.08
N ALA A 113 9.05 9.09 0.18
CA ALA A 113 10.06 8.10 0.49
C ALA A 113 9.70 6.75 -0.15
N CYS A 114 10.60 6.20 -0.97
CA CYS A 114 10.53 4.81 -1.39
C CYS A 114 10.91 3.89 -0.21
N PHE A 115 10.67 2.59 -0.35
CA PHE A 115 10.95 1.64 0.73
C PHE A 115 12.45 1.58 1.09
N ALA A 116 13.33 1.84 0.12
CA ALA A 116 14.78 1.93 0.31
C ALA A 116 15.28 3.28 0.86
N CYS A 117 14.42 4.29 1.02
CA CYS A 117 14.83 5.58 1.60
C CYS A 117 15.05 5.50 3.12
N ALA A 118 14.28 4.65 3.80
CA ALA A 118 14.35 4.42 5.23
C ALA A 118 14.26 2.91 5.53
N PRO A 119 15.26 2.11 5.12
CA PRO A 119 15.20 0.67 5.25
C PRO A 119 15.20 0.26 6.73
N PRO A 120 14.48 -0.80 7.10
CA PRO A 120 14.58 -1.37 8.44
C PRO A 120 16.01 -1.85 8.70
N LEU A 121 16.42 -1.87 9.97
CA LEU A 121 17.79 -2.17 10.39
C LEU A 121 18.33 -3.49 9.80
N ILE A 122 17.47 -4.51 9.67
CA ILE A 122 17.87 -5.81 9.12
C ILE A 122 18.36 -5.72 7.67
N LEU A 123 17.65 -4.94 6.85
CA LEU A 123 18.03 -4.67 5.46
C LEU A 123 19.28 -3.80 5.41
N ALA A 124 19.33 -2.74 6.23
CA ALA A 124 20.49 -1.85 6.28
C ALA A 124 21.78 -2.57 6.73
N SER A 125 21.65 -3.61 7.55
CA SER A 125 22.78 -4.40 8.06
C SER A 125 23.15 -5.58 7.17
N ASN A 126 22.48 -5.77 6.02
CA ASN A 126 22.64 -6.94 5.13
C ASN A 126 22.51 -8.29 5.85
N ILE A 127 21.68 -8.34 6.89
CA ILE A 127 21.38 -9.57 7.61
C ILE A 127 20.25 -10.27 6.87
N ASP A 128 20.39 -11.58 6.65
CA ASP A 128 19.33 -12.36 6.01
C ASP A 128 18.07 -12.38 6.90
N GLU A 129 16.93 -12.02 6.33
CA GLU A 129 15.62 -12.06 6.99
C GLU A 129 15.25 -13.47 7.49
N SER A 130 15.82 -14.52 6.88
CA SER A 130 15.68 -15.88 7.38
C SER A 130 16.15 -16.04 8.83
N THR A 131 17.07 -15.20 9.30
CA THR A 131 17.57 -15.22 10.68
C THR A 131 16.55 -14.73 11.72
N LEU A 132 15.54 -13.94 11.31
CA LEU A 132 14.43 -13.55 12.19
C LEU A 132 13.41 -14.68 12.35
N LYS A 133 13.28 -15.53 11.34
CA LYS A 133 12.30 -16.62 11.32
C LYS A 133 12.83 -17.79 12.14
N ARG A 134 12.30 -17.96 13.35
CA ARG A 134 12.55 -19.16 14.17
C ARG A 134 11.62 -20.28 13.73
N GLU A 135 12.17 -21.45 13.41
CA GLU A 135 11.37 -22.63 13.10
C GLU A 135 10.42 -22.95 14.27
N GLY A 136 9.15 -23.23 13.94
CA GLY A 136 8.10 -23.51 14.94
C GLY A 136 7.48 -22.28 15.60
N VAL A 137 7.94 -21.06 15.31
CA VAL A 137 7.33 -19.81 15.80
C VAL A 137 6.57 -19.14 14.66
N CYS A 138 5.27 -18.93 14.84
CA CYS A 138 4.47 -18.13 13.92
C CYS A 138 4.35 -16.70 14.43
N ALA A 139 4.40 -15.72 13.52
CA ALA A 139 3.99 -14.37 13.84
C ALA A 139 2.54 -14.40 14.33
N ALA A 140 2.27 -13.70 15.44
CA ALA A 140 0.92 -13.49 15.89
C ALA A 140 0.14 -12.79 14.77
N SER A 141 -1.14 -13.12 14.67
CA SER A 141 -1.98 -12.63 13.58
C SER A 141 -3.39 -12.49 14.10
N LEU A 142 -3.81 -11.25 14.32
CA LEU A 142 -5.15 -10.92 14.74
C LEU A 142 -5.97 -10.44 13.53
N PRO A 143 -7.16 -11.03 13.28
CA PRO A 143 -8.01 -10.62 12.16
C PRO A 143 -8.47 -9.17 12.29
N THR A 144 -8.56 -8.63 13.50
CA THR A 144 -8.90 -7.24 13.79
C THR A 144 -7.88 -6.26 13.21
N THR A 145 -6.60 -6.41 13.55
CA THR A 145 -5.51 -5.56 13.04
C THR A 145 -5.39 -5.65 11.53
N MET A 146 -5.51 -6.86 10.97
CA MET A 146 -5.51 -7.05 9.52
C MET A 146 -6.69 -6.36 8.84
N GLY A 147 -7.89 -6.43 9.43
CA GLY A 147 -9.07 -5.74 8.94
C GLY A 147 -8.93 -4.22 8.96
N ILE A 148 -8.37 -3.66 10.04
CA ILE A 148 -8.13 -2.21 10.17
C ILE A 148 -7.12 -1.74 9.13
N VAL A 149 -5.98 -2.41 8.99
CA VAL A 149 -4.93 -2.03 8.04
C VAL A 149 -5.41 -2.18 6.59
N ALA A 150 -6.12 -3.27 6.26
CA ALA A 150 -6.73 -3.44 4.95
C ALA A 150 -7.79 -2.36 4.66
N GLY A 151 -8.60 -2.00 5.66
CA GLY A 151 -9.56 -0.91 5.59
C GLY A 151 -8.89 0.43 5.28
N PHE A 152 -7.81 0.77 5.99
CA PHE A 152 -7.01 1.96 5.69
C PHE A 152 -6.44 1.94 4.28
N LEU A 153 -5.87 0.81 3.86
CA LEU A 153 -5.25 0.67 2.54
C LEU A 153 -6.26 0.90 1.41
N VAL A 154 -7.42 0.26 1.48
CA VAL A 154 -8.48 0.42 0.48
C VAL A 154 -9.09 1.82 0.55
N GLN A 155 -9.31 2.37 1.75
CA GLN A 155 -9.83 3.75 1.88
C GLN A 155 -8.87 4.77 1.27
N ASN A 156 -7.56 4.60 1.45
CA ASN A 156 -6.56 5.50 0.85
C ASN A 156 -6.46 5.31 -0.66
N THR A 157 -6.57 4.06 -1.15
CA THR A 157 -6.69 3.73 -2.58
C THR A 157 -7.88 4.46 -3.22
N LEU A 158 -9.05 4.40 -2.59
CA LEU A 158 -10.27 5.06 -3.10
C LEU A 158 -10.10 6.57 -3.14
N LYS A 159 -9.62 7.20 -2.05
CA LYS A 159 -9.31 8.64 -2.02
C LYS A 159 -8.34 9.02 -3.15
N TYR A 160 -7.31 8.21 -3.38
CA TYR A 160 -6.30 8.43 -4.41
C TYR A 160 -6.85 8.34 -5.83
N LEU A 161 -7.62 7.28 -6.14
CA LEU A 161 -8.16 7.04 -7.48
C LEU A 161 -9.34 7.97 -7.80
N LEU A 162 -10.24 8.18 -6.85
CA LEU A 162 -11.48 8.95 -7.03
C LEU A 162 -11.34 10.44 -6.67
N LYS A 163 -10.15 10.88 -6.26
CA LYS A 163 -9.80 12.30 -6.00
C LYS A 163 -10.71 12.98 -4.98
N PHE A 164 -11.01 12.30 -3.86
CA PHE A 164 -11.78 12.86 -2.76
C PHE A 164 -11.05 12.76 -1.43
N GLY A 165 -11.38 13.68 -0.52
CA GLY A 165 -10.79 13.75 0.81
C GLY A 165 -9.27 13.95 0.79
N ARG A 166 -8.65 13.77 1.94
CA ARG A 166 -7.19 13.91 2.08
C ARG A 166 -6.51 12.57 1.96
N ILE A 167 -5.66 12.39 0.95
CA ILE A 167 -4.79 11.21 0.80
C ILE A 167 -3.71 11.25 1.87
N SER A 168 -3.44 10.11 2.51
CA SER A 168 -2.40 10.00 3.53
C SER A 168 -1.14 9.39 2.93
N ASN A 169 0.01 10.06 3.13
CA ASN A 169 1.31 9.53 2.71
C ASN A 169 1.79 8.39 3.61
N TYR A 170 1.48 8.47 4.90
CA TYR A 170 1.70 7.41 5.87
C TYR A 170 0.60 7.46 6.93
N ILE A 171 0.08 6.30 7.33
CA ILE A 171 -0.72 6.14 8.53
C ILE A 171 -0.17 4.94 9.30
N GLY A 172 0.29 5.17 10.52
CA GLY A 172 0.59 4.13 11.50
C GLY A 172 -0.58 3.91 12.44
N TYR A 173 -0.77 2.66 12.86
CA TYR A 173 -1.77 2.23 13.82
C TYR A 173 -1.08 1.46 14.96
N ASN A 174 -1.29 1.89 16.19
CA ASN A 174 -0.92 1.17 17.40
C ASN A 174 -2.19 0.77 18.15
N ALA A 175 -2.45 -0.55 18.21
CA ALA A 175 -3.64 -1.12 18.82
C ALA A 175 -3.58 -1.18 20.35
N LEU A 176 -2.42 -0.94 20.97
CA LEU A 176 -2.30 -0.94 22.44
C LEU A 176 -2.87 0.32 23.07
N ASP A 177 -2.74 1.45 22.38
CA ASP A 177 -3.12 2.77 22.88
C ASP A 177 -4.13 3.49 21.95
N ASP A 178 -4.74 2.76 21.01
CA ASP A 178 -5.67 3.28 20.00
C ASP A 178 -5.13 4.51 19.24
N HIS A 179 -3.83 4.50 18.95
CA HIS A 179 -3.13 5.66 18.39
C HIS A 179 -2.94 5.54 16.88
N PHE A 180 -3.27 6.64 16.17
CA PHE A 180 -3.08 6.78 14.73
C PHE A 180 -2.09 7.91 14.44
N LEU A 181 -0.94 7.56 13.86
CA LEU A 181 0.10 8.51 13.49
C LEU A 181 0.01 8.81 12.00
N ILE A 182 -0.18 10.07 11.63
CA ILE A 182 -0.17 10.52 10.23
C ILE A 182 1.08 11.37 10.01
N LEU A 183 1.88 11.02 9.01
CA LEU A 183 3.09 11.76 8.66
C LEU A 183 3.36 11.68 7.16
N THR A 184 4.35 12.43 6.70
CA THR A 184 4.86 12.37 5.33
C THR A 184 6.35 12.09 5.37
N LEU A 185 6.73 10.94 4.81
CA LEU A 185 8.14 10.56 4.63
C LEU A 185 8.63 11.13 3.30
N LYS A 186 9.71 11.92 3.34
CA LYS A 186 10.35 12.48 2.15
C LYS A 186 11.42 11.52 1.61
N PRO A 187 11.69 11.54 0.29
CA PRO A 187 12.79 10.80 -0.30
C PRO A 187 14.13 11.12 0.39
N ASN A 188 14.98 10.10 0.49
CA ASN A 188 16.37 10.28 0.86
C ASN A 188 17.18 10.62 -0.40
N GLU A 189 17.87 11.75 -0.40
CA GLU A 189 18.70 12.22 -1.53
C GLU A 189 19.82 11.22 -1.86
N ASP A 190 20.31 10.50 -0.85
CA ASP A 190 21.33 9.47 -0.94
C ASP A 190 20.75 8.04 -0.89
N CYS A 191 19.47 7.85 -1.21
CA CYS A 191 18.82 6.53 -1.23
C CYS A 191 19.62 5.54 -2.10
N ASP A 192 19.88 4.32 -1.63
CA ASP A 192 20.70 3.31 -2.34
C ASP A 192 20.17 2.96 -3.75
N ASP A 193 18.85 3.00 -3.94
CA ASP A 193 18.21 2.73 -5.23
C ASP A 193 18.46 3.87 -6.22
N SER A 194 19.22 3.58 -7.28
CA SER A 194 19.58 4.57 -8.31
C SER A 194 18.38 5.10 -9.08
N TYR A 195 17.34 4.29 -9.28
CA TYR A 195 16.10 4.76 -9.91
C TYR A 195 15.36 5.73 -8.99
N CYS A 196 15.35 5.50 -7.68
CA CYS A 196 14.79 6.47 -6.73
C CYS A 196 15.45 7.85 -6.89
N ARG A 197 16.79 7.91 -6.90
CA ARG A 197 17.54 9.16 -7.10
C ARG A 197 17.24 9.79 -8.47
N LYS A 198 17.13 8.98 -9.52
CA LYS A 198 16.73 9.45 -10.86
C LYS A 198 15.32 10.08 -10.84
N ARG A 199 14.33 9.44 -10.23
CA ARG A 199 12.96 9.97 -10.14
C ARG A 199 12.90 11.25 -9.30
N GLN A 200 13.70 11.37 -8.25
CA GLN A 200 13.82 12.62 -7.48
C GLN A 200 14.26 13.79 -8.36
N LEU A 201 15.29 13.59 -9.20
CA LEU A 201 15.75 14.62 -10.14
C LEU A 201 14.67 14.97 -11.18
N GLU A 202 13.99 13.98 -11.73
CA GLU A 202 12.87 14.21 -12.67
C GLU A 202 11.75 15.04 -12.04
N HIS A 203 11.41 14.76 -10.77
CA HIS A 203 10.39 15.49 -10.02
C HIS A 203 10.81 16.92 -9.66
N GLN A 204 12.10 17.15 -9.40
CA GLN A 204 12.63 18.51 -9.19
C GLN A 204 12.56 19.35 -10.46
N LEU A 205 12.81 18.75 -11.62
CA LEU A 205 12.73 19.42 -12.92
C LEU A 205 11.28 19.65 -13.37
N HIS A 206 10.36 18.74 -13.03
CA HIS A 206 8.95 18.79 -13.37
C HIS A 206 8.11 18.55 -12.11
N PRO A 207 7.93 19.57 -11.26
CA PRO A 207 7.14 19.42 -10.04
C PRO A 207 5.69 19.09 -10.42
N VAL A 208 5.30 17.82 -10.22
CA VAL A 208 3.91 17.40 -10.42
C VAL A 208 3.09 17.94 -9.25
N VAL A 209 2.31 18.98 -9.55
CA VAL A 209 1.29 19.52 -8.66
C VAL A 209 0.19 18.46 -8.55
N ILE A 210 0.20 17.71 -7.46
CA ILE A 210 -1.01 16.98 -7.04
C ILE A 210 -1.84 18.05 -6.36
N GLU A 211 -2.90 18.50 -7.02
CA GLU A 211 -3.91 19.32 -6.37
C GLU A 211 -4.43 18.53 -5.17
N GLU A 212 -4.06 18.96 -3.96
CA GLU A 212 -4.78 18.55 -2.78
C GLU A 212 -6.18 19.16 -2.91
N ASN A 213 -7.10 18.41 -3.52
CA ASN A 213 -8.53 18.65 -3.40
C ASN A 213 -8.93 18.37 -1.95
N VAL A 214 -8.45 19.21 -1.02
CA VAL A 214 -9.16 19.43 0.22
C VAL A 214 -10.34 20.29 -0.20
N PRO A 215 -11.57 19.77 -0.27
CA PRO A 215 -12.71 20.64 -0.43
C PRO A 215 -12.66 21.63 0.73
N THR A 216 -12.38 22.90 0.42
CA THR A 216 -12.73 24.01 1.28
C THR A 216 -14.25 24.03 1.29
N ILE A 217 -14.83 23.26 2.20
CA ILE A 217 -16.25 23.33 2.50
C ILE A 217 -16.45 24.66 3.22
N ASN A 218 -16.53 25.74 2.45
CA ASN A 218 -17.03 27.02 2.90
C ASN A 218 -18.56 26.94 2.82
N THR A 219 -19.15 26.00 3.56
CA THR A 219 -20.60 26.00 3.75
C THR A 219 -20.88 27.08 4.76
N GLU A 220 -21.40 28.21 4.30
CA GLU A 220 -22.23 29.04 5.16
C GLU A 220 -23.26 28.10 5.79
N VAL A 221 -23.17 27.89 7.11
CA VAL A 221 -24.07 27.01 7.83
C VAL A 221 -25.42 27.71 7.90
N VAL A 222 -26.31 27.36 6.98
CA VAL A 222 -27.70 27.85 6.99
C VAL A 222 -28.49 26.99 7.97
N HIS A 223 -28.90 27.58 9.08
CA HIS A 223 -29.80 26.93 10.03
C HIS A 223 -31.25 27.02 9.54
N GLU A 224 -31.98 25.90 9.50
CA GLU A 224 -33.42 25.89 9.15
C GLU A 224 -34.26 26.79 10.08
N SER A 225 -33.81 27.00 11.33
CA SER A 225 -34.37 27.98 12.25
C SER A 225 -33.31 28.49 13.23
N ASN A 226 -33.48 29.74 13.70
CA ASN A 226 -32.66 30.34 14.75
C ASN A 226 -33.56 30.97 15.84
N GLU A 227 -34.51 30.18 16.34
CA GLU A 227 -35.51 30.64 17.33
C GLU A 227 -34.87 31.19 18.61
N TRP A 228 -33.66 30.73 18.93
CA TRP A 228 -32.93 31.10 20.14
C TRP A 228 -31.90 32.22 19.94
N GLY A 229 -31.80 32.78 18.73
CA GLY A 229 -30.88 33.89 18.43
C GLY A 229 -29.41 33.54 18.67
N ASN A 230 -29.01 32.30 18.38
CA ASN A 230 -27.61 31.88 18.49
C ASN A 230 -26.80 32.57 17.39
N TYR A 231 -25.63 33.10 17.77
CA TYR A 231 -24.66 33.69 16.84
C TYR A 231 -23.37 32.87 16.89
N ILE A 232 -22.73 32.69 15.73
CA ILE A 232 -21.38 32.14 15.64
C ILE A 232 -20.43 33.31 15.93
N LEU A 233 -19.65 33.21 17.02
CA LEU A 233 -18.57 34.17 17.35
C LEU A 233 -17.37 33.99 16.44
#